data_AF-A0A2A5LX01-F1
#
_entry.id   AF-A0A2A5LX01-F1
#
_cell.length_a   1.000
_cell.length_b   1.000
_cell.length_c   1.000
_cell.angle_alpha   90.00
_cell.angle_beta   90.00
_cell.angle_gamma   90.00
#
_symmetry.space_group_name_H-M   'P 1'
#
loop_
_entity.id
_entity.type
_entity.pdbx_description
1 polymer ?
#
loop_
_entity_poly.entity_id
_entity_poly.type
_entity_poly.pdbx_seq_one_letter_code
_entity_poly.pdbx_strand_id
1 'polypeptide(L)'
;MKPWQTASVRYTSVTIPLALVLVLTNCMSNTPEPVSEPEHTHGWLDFFMPDALVKDVATVECTLSDGTATSCYEITVAGTPSNHGVGPFCPRTTTATEDEVGIWLDGDNLYDVTGQFILDLPSIYNDDHWMLHDGQGHVRVTDTKEAFEAAARPNVAEEYENYCVEGRMEWLEGGEPVTTTVQIPVTPVHQGTPTPARGPLGVTFNGIRIDAAAPVDAILGAHTIAAFDDCGGHVNPFEGYHMHAATGCSEVGDAPDGETPPFAVAMDGYLIHGVLESGDLDKAGDLDECNGHTTDGYGYHYHARSPELNGVLTCYMGTTINHAAGGPPGGGPPPGGEGFETPPPPHDHN
;
A
#
# COMPACT_ATOMS: atom_id res chain seq x y z
N MET A 1 56.05 18.41 81.56
CA MET A 1 56.00 19.67 80.79
C MET A 1 54.55 20.15 80.82
N LYS A 2 54.35 21.46 81.11
CA LYS A 2 53.10 22.19 81.41
C LYS A 2 52.16 22.33 80.16
N PRO A 3 50.92 22.85 80.26
CA PRO A 3 49.69 22.11 80.55
C PRO A 3 48.60 22.37 79.48
N TRP A 4 47.42 21.75 79.59
CA TRP A 4 46.22 22.18 78.88
C TRP A 4 45.17 22.64 79.91
N GLN A 5 44.82 23.92 79.87
CA GLN A 5 43.69 24.52 80.57
C GLN A 5 42.48 24.53 79.64
N THR A 6 41.36 23.99 80.09
CA THR A 6 40.06 24.10 79.41
C THR A 6 39.34 25.37 79.88
N ALA A 7 39.05 26.26 78.93
CA ALA A 7 38.23 27.45 79.14
C ALA A 7 36.75 27.13 78.92
N SER A 8 35.90 27.63 79.81
CA SER A 8 34.44 27.55 79.70
C SER A 8 33.93 28.76 78.89
N VAL A 9 33.10 28.50 77.87
CA VAL A 9 32.43 29.54 77.09
C VAL A 9 30.95 29.50 77.41
N ARG A 10 30.41 30.66 77.82
CA ARG A 10 29.00 30.89 78.12
C ARG A 10 28.23 31.13 76.83
N TYR A 11 27.12 30.42 76.64
CA TYR A 11 26.18 30.65 75.54
C TYR A 11 25.36 31.92 75.81
N THR A 12 25.36 32.83 74.84
CA THR A 12 24.44 33.98 74.78
C THR A 12 23.40 33.67 73.70
N SER A 13 22.13 33.66 74.09
CA SER A 13 20.99 33.43 73.21
C SER A 13 20.77 34.65 72.31
N VAL A 14 20.90 34.48 71.00
CA VAL A 14 20.53 35.48 69.99
C VAL A 14 19.19 35.07 69.38
N THR A 15 18.16 35.87 69.63
CA THR A 15 16.86 35.77 68.97
C THR A 15 16.92 36.46 67.61
N ILE A 16 16.73 35.69 66.53
CA ILE A 16 16.63 36.20 65.15
C ILE A 16 15.14 36.32 64.81
N PRO A 17 14.63 37.49 64.35
CA PRO A 17 13.24 37.62 63.95
C PRO A 17 13.02 36.90 62.61
N LEU A 18 11.96 36.10 62.55
CA LEU A 18 11.51 35.37 61.38
C LEU A 18 10.88 36.35 60.37
N ALA A 19 11.61 36.71 59.32
CA ALA A 19 11.05 37.43 58.17
C ALA A 19 10.24 36.45 57.32
N LEU A 20 8.93 36.66 57.25
CA LEU A 20 8.00 35.92 56.41
C LEU A 20 8.25 36.29 54.94
N VAL A 21 8.99 35.45 54.21
CA VAL A 21 9.14 35.56 52.75
C VAL A 21 7.90 34.94 52.11
N LEU A 22 7.04 35.79 51.57
CA LEU A 22 5.90 35.39 50.75
C LEU A 22 6.44 34.95 49.37
N VAL A 23 6.60 33.64 49.17
CA VAL A 23 6.90 33.09 47.84
C VAL A 23 5.60 33.11 47.03
N LEU A 24 5.48 34.06 46.12
CA LEU A 24 4.47 34.03 45.05
C LEU A 24 4.88 32.91 44.08
N THR A 25 4.23 31.75 44.20
CA THR A 25 4.25 30.70 43.18
C THR A 25 3.57 31.24 41.93
N ASN A 26 4.37 31.69 40.98
CA ASN A 26 3.92 31.98 39.63
C ASN A 26 3.64 30.64 38.93
N CYS A 27 2.38 30.20 38.91
CA CYS A 27 1.96 29.09 38.06
C CYS A 27 2.02 29.57 36.60
N MET A 28 3.20 29.50 36.00
CA MET A 28 3.32 29.50 34.55
C MET A 28 2.92 28.09 34.11
N SER A 29 1.68 27.96 33.65
CA SER A 29 1.23 26.79 32.91
C SER A 29 2.03 26.75 31.61
N ASN A 30 3.18 26.09 31.61
CA ASN A 30 3.86 25.67 30.40
C ASN A 30 3.03 24.54 29.81
N THR A 31 1.95 24.89 29.12
CA THR A 31 1.40 24.01 28.09
C THR A 31 2.49 23.94 27.02
N PRO A 32 3.03 22.76 26.68
CA PRO A 32 3.86 22.67 25.49
C PRO A 32 2.99 23.10 24.31
N GLU A 33 3.40 24.15 23.61
CA GLU A 33 2.80 24.47 22.32
C GLU A 33 2.95 23.24 21.43
N PRO A 34 1.92 22.83 20.69
CA PRO A 34 2.10 21.82 19.65
C PRO A 34 3.21 22.34 18.74
N VAL A 35 4.26 21.53 18.56
CA VAL A 35 5.28 21.79 17.57
C VAL A 35 4.55 21.80 16.24
N SER A 36 4.32 22.99 15.68
CA SER A 36 3.87 23.13 14.31
C SER A 36 4.99 22.59 13.44
N GLU A 37 4.80 21.42 12.86
CA GLU A 37 5.61 20.96 11.73
C GLU A 37 5.62 22.07 10.66
N PRO A 38 6.75 22.30 9.99
CA PRO A 38 6.85 23.31 8.95
C PRO A 38 5.79 23.07 7.87
N GLU A 39 5.21 24.15 7.35
CA GLU A 39 4.33 24.16 6.17
C GLU A 39 5.08 23.62 4.94
N HIS A 40 5.21 22.29 4.82
CA HIS A 40 5.59 21.58 3.60
C HIS A 40 4.35 20.97 2.94
N THR A 41 3.18 21.57 3.13
CA THR A 41 1.98 21.12 2.47
C THR A 41 1.96 21.65 1.02
N HIS A 42 1.60 20.75 0.10
CA HIS A 42 1.09 20.97 -1.26
C HIS A 42 2.02 20.85 -2.49
N GLY A 43 3.28 20.41 -2.38
CA GLY A 43 4.16 20.30 -3.55
C GLY A 43 3.89 19.10 -4.47
N TRP A 44 3.32 18.01 -3.96
CA TRP A 44 3.25 16.75 -4.69
C TRP A 44 2.19 16.71 -5.79
N LEU A 45 1.23 17.64 -5.82
CA LEU A 45 0.28 17.73 -6.92
C LEU A 45 0.97 17.99 -8.27
N ASP A 46 2.11 18.69 -8.24
CA ASP A 46 2.93 18.96 -9.44
C ASP A 46 3.66 17.70 -9.94
N PHE A 47 3.63 16.59 -9.20
CA PHE A 47 4.21 15.32 -9.65
C PHE A 47 3.29 14.58 -10.62
N PHE A 48 1.99 14.88 -10.66
CA PHE A 48 1.10 14.25 -11.63
C PHE A 48 1.58 14.51 -13.06
N MET A 49 1.83 13.42 -13.78
CA MET A 49 2.26 13.46 -15.16
C MET A 49 1.13 13.98 -16.06
N PRO A 50 1.46 14.53 -17.24
CA PRO A 50 0.45 14.80 -18.26
C PRO A 50 -0.43 13.57 -18.50
N ASP A 51 -1.73 13.80 -18.71
CA ASP A 51 -2.75 12.76 -18.95
C ASP A 51 -3.01 11.77 -17.80
N ALA A 52 -2.34 11.92 -16.64
CA ALA A 52 -2.61 11.10 -15.45
C ALA A 52 -3.97 11.41 -14.81
N LEU A 53 -4.47 12.64 -14.98
CA LEU A 53 -5.71 13.13 -14.40
C LEU A 53 -6.73 13.43 -15.50
N VAL A 54 -7.99 13.08 -15.23
CA VAL A 54 -9.12 13.34 -16.17
C VAL A 54 -9.59 14.78 -16.10
N LYS A 55 -9.37 15.44 -14.96
CA LYS A 55 -9.76 16.83 -14.68
C LYS A 55 -8.81 17.42 -13.64
N ASP A 56 -8.82 18.75 -13.54
CA ASP A 56 -8.09 19.46 -12.49
C ASP A 56 -8.54 18.99 -11.09
N VAL A 57 -7.57 18.91 -10.17
CA VAL A 57 -7.82 18.53 -8.77
C VAL A 57 -8.67 19.61 -8.10
N ALA A 58 -9.74 19.18 -7.42
CA ALA A 58 -10.58 20.07 -6.63
C ALA A 58 -10.24 19.97 -5.14
N THR A 59 -10.50 21.02 -4.38
CA THR A 59 -10.44 20.98 -2.91
C THR A 59 -11.86 21.02 -2.35
N VAL A 60 -12.17 20.07 -1.46
CA VAL A 60 -13.49 19.89 -0.85
C VAL A 60 -13.35 19.81 0.67
N GLU A 61 -14.42 20.15 1.39
CA GLU A 61 -14.47 19.91 2.85
C GLU A 61 -14.70 18.42 3.14
N CYS A 62 -14.00 17.89 4.12
CA CYS A 62 -14.06 16.48 4.50
C CYS A 62 -13.90 16.31 6.02
N THR A 63 -14.14 15.09 6.50
CA THR A 63 -13.89 14.71 7.90
C THR A 63 -13.06 13.45 7.92
N LEU A 64 -11.96 13.46 8.68
CA LEU A 64 -11.03 12.35 8.80
C LEU A 64 -11.54 11.31 9.82
N SER A 65 -10.95 10.13 9.81
CA SER A 65 -11.34 8.96 10.61
C SER A 65 -11.29 9.19 12.12
N ASP A 66 -10.49 10.15 12.58
CA ASP A 66 -10.41 10.61 13.97
C ASP A 66 -11.48 11.69 14.34
N GLY A 67 -12.29 12.11 13.37
CA GLY A 67 -13.31 13.16 13.52
C GLY A 67 -12.80 14.57 13.21
N THR A 68 -11.54 14.74 12.78
CA THR A 68 -10.99 16.03 12.39
C THR A 68 -11.67 16.55 11.13
N ALA A 69 -12.29 17.73 11.20
CA ALA A 69 -12.80 18.44 10.03
C ALA A 69 -11.65 19.20 9.34
N THR A 70 -11.49 19.00 8.04
CA THR A 70 -10.39 19.57 7.25
C THR A 70 -10.80 19.72 5.77
N SER A 71 -9.85 20.15 4.93
CA SER A 71 -9.98 20.10 3.48
C SER A 71 -9.27 18.87 2.91
N CYS A 72 -9.86 18.29 1.86
CA CYS A 72 -9.32 17.17 1.11
C CYS A 72 -9.22 17.53 -0.37
N TYR A 73 -8.24 16.95 -1.06
CA TYR A 73 -8.21 16.93 -2.51
C TYR A 73 -9.19 15.89 -3.02
N GLU A 74 -10.01 16.24 -4.02
CA GLU A 74 -10.75 15.30 -4.85
C GLU A 74 -9.99 15.13 -6.17
N ILE A 75 -9.47 13.92 -6.39
CA ILE A 75 -8.58 13.58 -7.51
C ILE A 75 -9.28 12.52 -8.35
N THR A 76 -9.33 12.71 -9.67
CA THR A 76 -9.83 11.70 -10.60
C THR A 76 -8.72 11.27 -11.54
N VAL A 77 -8.17 10.08 -11.30
CA VAL A 77 -7.12 9.50 -12.12
C VAL A 77 -7.67 8.81 -13.37
N ALA A 78 -6.88 8.78 -14.43
CA ALA A 78 -7.28 8.31 -15.76
C ALA A 78 -7.58 6.81 -15.82
N GLY A 79 -6.97 5.98 -14.96
CA GLY A 79 -7.15 4.52 -15.00
C GLY A 79 -6.39 3.84 -16.13
N THR A 80 -5.46 4.56 -16.75
CA THR A 80 -4.49 4.05 -17.73
C THR A 80 -3.18 4.81 -17.52
N PRO A 81 -2.02 4.12 -17.56
CA PRO A 81 -0.77 4.77 -17.21
C PRO A 81 -0.35 5.74 -18.30
N SER A 82 0.00 6.97 -17.93
CA SER A 82 0.31 8.01 -18.92
C SER A 82 1.71 7.91 -19.54
N ASN A 83 2.58 7.06 -19.00
CA ASN A 83 3.99 6.99 -19.37
C ASN A 83 4.47 5.62 -19.90
N HIS A 84 3.61 4.60 -19.91
CA HIS A 84 3.92 3.27 -20.45
C HIS A 84 2.68 2.61 -21.08
N GLY A 85 2.91 1.55 -21.85
CA GLY A 85 1.82 0.70 -22.36
C GLY A 85 1.42 -0.35 -21.34
N VAL A 86 0.14 -0.72 -21.31
CA VAL A 86 -0.39 -1.80 -20.46
C VAL A 86 0.01 -3.16 -21.05
N GLY A 87 0.59 -4.03 -20.22
CA GLY A 87 1.16 -5.31 -20.66
C GLY A 87 2.61 -5.19 -21.15
N PRO A 88 3.27 -6.31 -21.52
CA PRO A 88 2.75 -7.68 -21.69
C PRO A 88 2.36 -8.37 -20.37
N PHE A 89 1.64 -9.50 -20.48
CA PHE A 89 1.17 -10.29 -19.34
C PHE A 89 1.54 -11.77 -19.54
N CYS A 90 0.62 -12.58 -20.08
CA CYS A 90 0.80 -14.01 -20.21
C CYS A 90 1.66 -14.41 -21.42
N PRO A 91 2.53 -15.42 -21.27
CA PRO A 91 3.24 -16.01 -22.41
C PRO A 91 2.25 -16.68 -23.35
N ARG A 92 2.54 -16.64 -24.66
CA ARG A 92 1.75 -17.41 -25.65
C ARG A 92 2.28 -18.83 -25.84
N THR A 93 3.57 -19.05 -25.59
CA THR A 93 4.24 -20.33 -25.76
C THR A 93 5.14 -20.68 -24.59
N THR A 94 5.45 -21.96 -24.43
CA THR A 94 6.39 -22.45 -23.41
C THR A 94 7.86 -22.12 -23.74
N THR A 95 8.10 -21.29 -24.75
CA THR A 95 9.44 -20.79 -25.13
C THR A 95 9.57 -19.28 -24.96
N ALA A 96 8.52 -18.60 -24.50
CA ALA A 96 8.53 -17.16 -24.31
C ALA A 96 9.57 -16.75 -23.26
N THR A 97 10.30 -15.68 -23.54
CA THR A 97 11.34 -15.13 -22.64
C THR A 97 10.83 -13.92 -21.86
N GLU A 98 11.62 -13.44 -20.89
CA GLU A 98 11.30 -12.27 -20.04
C GLU A 98 10.87 -11.04 -20.86
N ASP A 99 11.52 -10.76 -21.98
CA ASP A 99 11.17 -9.63 -22.87
C ASP A 99 9.75 -9.69 -23.51
N GLU A 100 9.04 -10.83 -23.39
CA GLU A 100 7.75 -11.08 -24.05
C GLU A 100 6.58 -11.22 -23.07
N VAL A 101 6.85 -11.20 -21.77
CA VAL A 101 5.91 -11.58 -20.70
C VAL A 101 5.95 -10.54 -19.60
N GLY A 102 4.95 -10.57 -18.72
CA GLY A 102 4.99 -9.81 -17.48
C GLY A 102 5.45 -10.67 -16.30
N ILE A 103 5.03 -10.29 -15.11
CA ILE A 103 5.47 -10.87 -13.84
C ILE A 103 4.34 -11.55 -13.05
N TRP A 104 4.73 -12.42 -12.13
CA TRP A 104 3.85 -13.03 -11.13
C TRP A 104 4.48 -12.89 -9.74
N LEU A 105 3.69 -12.42 -8.79
CA LEU A 105 4.06 -12.25 -7.37
C LEU A 105 3.13 -13.12 -6.53
N ASP A 106 3.71 -14.13 -5.87
CA ASP A 106 2.94 -15.14 -5.12
C ASP A 106 2.91 -14.90 -3.60
N GLY A 107 3.41 -13.76 -3.14
CA GLY A 107 3.49 -13.41 -1.72
C GLY A 107 4.82 -13.76 -1.07
N ASP A 108 5.61 -14.65 -1.70
CA ASP A 108 6.94 -15.05 -1.24
C ASP A 108 8.04 -14.80 -2.28
N ASN A 109 7.70 -14.88 -3.57
CA ASN A 109 8.62 -14.77 -4.70
C ASN A 109 8.05 -13.89 -5.82
N LEU A 110 8.96 -13.34 -6.61
CA LEU A 110 8.70 -12.64 -7.85
C LEU A 110 9.26 -13.47 -9.02
N TYR A 111 8.44 -13.68 -10.05
CA TYR A 111 8.80 -14.44 -11.24
C TYR A 111 8.47 -13.65 -12.50
N ASP A 112 9.33 -13.73 -13.51
CA ASP A 112 8.90 -13.50 -14.89
C ASP A 112 8.04 -14.68 -15.34
N VAL A 113 6.87 -14.41 -15.92
CA VAL A 113 5.91 -15.44 -16.38
C VAL A 113 6.38 -16.04 -17.71
N THR A 114 7.64 -16.46 -17.77
CA THR A 114 8.25 -17.06 -18.96
C THR A 114 7.61 -18.40 -19.30
N GLY A 115 7.88 -18.88 -20.51
CA GLY A 115 7.50 -20.24 -20.88
C GLY A 115 8.11 -21.31 -19.96
N GLN A 116 9.31 -21.06 -19.42
CA GLN A 116 9.96 -21.95 -18.46
C GLN A 116 9.26 -21.92 -17.10
N PHE A 117 8.86 -20.74 -16.61
CA PHE A 117 8.05 -20.62 -15.40
C PHE A 117 6.76 -21.45 -15.51
N ILE A 118 6.05 -21.37 -16.64
CA ILE A 118 4.83 -22.16 -16.88
C ILE A 118 5.10 -23.68 -16.80
N LEU A 119 6.25 -24.16 -17.30
CA LEU A 119 6.63 -25.57 -17.22
C LEU A 119 7.01 -26.01 -15.81
N ASP A 120 7.51 -25.07 -14.98
CA ASP A 120 8.02 -25.35 -13.64
C ASP A 120 6.94 -25.23 -12.56
N LEU A 121 5.73 -24.71 -12.87
CA LEU A 121 4.61 -24.56 -11.93
C LEU A 121 4.33 -25.81 -11.07
N PRO A 122 4.31 -27.06 -11.61
CA PRO A 122 4.15 -28.25 -10.79
C PRO A 122 5.22 -28.43 -9.73
N SER A 123 6.46 -28.02 -10.03
CA SER A 123 7.59 -28.12 -9.09
C SER A 123 7.60 -26.96 -8.10
N ILE A 124 7.29 -25.74 -8.56
CA ILE A 124 7.20 -24.52 -7.73
C ILE A 124 6.15 -24.72 -6.64
N TYR A 125 4.95 -25.16 -7.02
CA TYR A 125 3.82 -25.34 -6.09
C TYR A 125 3.66 -26.77 -5.58
N ASN A 126 4.56 -27.69 -5.96
CA ASN A 126 4.56 -29.09 -5.55
C ASN A 126 3.18 -29.78 -5.77
N ASP A 127 2.60 -29.57 -6.96
CA ASP A 127 1.31 -30.10 -7.36
C ASP A 127 1.27 -30.38 -8.87
N ASP A 128 1.24 -31.67 -9.24
CA ASP A 128 1.24 -32.14 -10.63
C ASP A 128 -0.06 -31.81 -11.40
N HIS A 129 -1.08 -31.25 -10.73
CA HIS A 129 -2.29 -30.77 -11.41
C HIS A 129 -2.08 -29.46 -12.18
N TRP A 130 -1.01 -28.71 -11.92
CA TRP A 130 -0.66 -27.51 -12.68
C TRP A 130 -0.33 -27.87 -14.14
N MET A 131 -1.13 -27.36 -15.08
CA MET A 131 -1.01 -27.65 -16.52
C MET A 131 -1.56 -26.49 -17.36
N LEU A 132 -0.91 -25.33 -17.28
CA LEU A 132 -1.29 -24.12 -18.04
C LEU A 132 -0.93 -24.21 -19.53
N HIS A 133 -0.58 -25.38 -20.06
CA HIS A 133 -0.21 -25.57 -21.45
C HIS A 133 -0.88 -26.79 -22.09
N ASP A 134 -0.90 -26.83 -23.41
CA ASP A 134 -1.50 -27.93 -24.18
C ASP A 134 -0.58 -29.15 -24.38
N GLY A 135 0.69 -29.04 -23.97
CA GLY A 135 1.71 -30.08 -24.15
C GLY A 135 2.33 -30.11 -25.56
N GLN A 136 1.87 -29.22 -26.44
CA GLN A 136 2.41 -28.96 -27.77
C GLN A 136 3.19 -27.64 -27.85
N GLY A 137 3.29 -26.93 -26.72
CA GLY A 137 4.06 -25.71 -26.55
C GLY A 137 3.23 -24.43 -26.50
N HIS A 138 1.89 -24.51 -26.55
CA HIS A 138 1.03 -23.34 -26.36
C HIS A 138 0.56 -23.24 -24.91
N VAL A 139 0.56 -22.01 -24.40
CA VAL A 139 0.03 -21.70 -23.07
C VAL A 139 -1.46 -21.39 -23.19
N ARG A 140 -2.26 -21.87 -22.25
CA ARG A 140 -3.68 -21.57 -22.10
C ARG A 140 -3.81 -20.19 -21.47
N VAL A 141 -4.39 -19.28 -22.24
CA VAL A 141 -4.51 -17.86 -21.91
C VAL A 141 -5.95 -17.40 -22.13
N THR A 142 -6.43 -16.45 -21.33
CA THR A 142 -7.74 -15.82 -21.57
C THR A 142 -7.65 -14.82 -22.72
N ASP A 143 -7.85 -15.29 -23.95
CA ASP A 143 -7.69 -14.50 -25.19
C ASP A 143 -8.99 -13.86 -25.71
N THR A 144 -10.07 -13.94 -24.94
CA THR A 144 -11.37 -13.33 -25.22
C THR A 144 -11.91 -12.63 -23.99
N LYS A 145 -12.80 -11.64 -24.20
CA LYS A 145 -13.49 -10.94 -23.12
C LYS A 145 -14.27 -11.91 -22.23
N GLU A 146 -14.98 -12.86 -22.83
CA GLU A 146 -15.78 -13.84 -22.10
C GLU A 146 -14.90 -14.76 -21.23
N ALA A 147 -13.76 -15.21 -21.73
CA ALA A 147 -12.81 -16.01 -20.96
C ALA A 147 -12.21 -15.21 -19.80
N PHE A 148 -11.83 -13.97 -20.05
CA PHE A 148 -11.32 -13.06 -19.04
C PHE A 148 -12.34 -12.82 -17.92
N GLU A 149 -13.59 -12.49 -18.24
CA GLU A 149 -14.65 -12.27 -17.24
C GLU A 149 -15.00 -13.54 -16.44
N ALA A 150 -14.85 -14.72 -17.05
CA ALA A 150 -15.11 -16.00 -16.39
C ALA A 150 -13.97 -16.47 -15.48
N ALA A 151 -12.73 -16.04 -15.77
CA ALA A 151 -11.54 -16.39 -14.98
C ALA A 151 -11.15 -15.31 -13.94
N ALA A 152 -11.35 -14.03 -14.24
CA ALA A 152 -10.98 -12.91 -13.37
C ALA A 152 -12.03 -12.63 -12.27
N ARG A 153 -12.37 -13.67 -11.50
CA ARG A 153 -13.35 -13.61 -10.40
C ARG A 153 -12.99 -14.63 -9.30
N PRO A 154 -13.43 -14.42 -8.04
CA PRO A 154 -13.07 -15.31 -6.95
C PRO A 154 -13.47 -16.78 -7.17
N ASN A 155 -14.60 -17.01 -7.83
CA ASN A 155 -15.08 -18.34 -8.20
C ASN A 155 -14.80 -18.57 -9.69
N VAL A 156 -13.53 -18.81 -10.03
CA VAL A 156 -13.08 -19.13 -11.40
C VAL A 156 -13.99 -20.20 -12.01
N ALA A 157 -14.41 -20.02 -13.27
CA ALA A 157 -15.17 -21.07 -13.94
C ALA A 157 -14.28 -22.31 -14.16
N GLU A 158 -14.82 -23.50 -13.92
CA GLU A 158 -14.09 -24.78 -14.02
C GLU A 158 -13.34 -24.95 -15.35
N GLU A 159 -13.92 -24.46 -16.45
CA GLU A 159 -13.31 -24.51 -17.78
C GLU A 159 -12.06 -23.62 -17.96
N TYR A 160 -11.83 -22.68 -17.04
CA TYR A 160 -10.67 -21.79 -16.98
C TYR A 160 -9.74 -22.06 -15.80
N GLU A 161 -9.92 -23.18 -15.08
CA GLU A 161 -8.84 -23.72 -14.26
C GLU A 161 -7.63 -24.05 -15.16
N ASN A 162 -6.41 -23.88 -14.64
CA ASN A 162 -5.19 -24.06 -15.44
C ASN A 162 -5.07 -23.09 -16.63
N TYR A 163 -5.40 -21.82 -16.42
CA TYR A 163 -5.14 -20.73 -17.36
C TYR A 163 -4.22 -19.67 -16.75
N CYS A 164 -3.38 -19.08 -17.61
CA CYS A 164 -2.83 -17.76 -17.34
C CYS A 164 -3.91 -16.72 -17.70
N VAL A 165 -4.34 -15.96 -16.71
CA VAL A 165 -5.41 -14.97 -16.79
C VAL A 165 -4.78 -13.62 -17.10
N GLU A 166 -5.22 -13.04 -18.21
CA GLU A 166 -4.89 -11.67 -18.62
C GLU A 166 -6.15 -10.95 -19.12
N GLY A 167 -6.20 -9.64 -18.89
CA GLY A 167 -7.22 -8.75 -19.42
C GLY A 167 -6.65 -7.77 -20.42
N ARG A 168 -7.52 -7.15 -21.22
CA ARG A 168 -7.16 -6.07 -22.15
C ARG A 168 -8.03 -4.86 -21.91
N MET A 169 -7.44 -3.67 -22.06
CA MET A 169 -8.17 -2.40 -21.93
C MET A 169 -9.38 -2.34 -22.88
N GLU A 170 -9.25 -2.87 -24.09
CA GLU A 170 -10.34 -2.92 -25.09
C GLU A 170 -11.55 -3.79 -24.69
N TRP A 171 -11.39 -4.66 -23.68
CA TRP A 171 -12.47 -5.51 -23.16
C TRP A 171 -13.25 -4.87 -22.02
N LEU A 172 -12.79 -3.75 -21.48
CA LEU A 172 -13.50 -2.98 -20.47
C LEU A 172 -14.82 -2.43 -21.01
N GLU A 173 -15.69 -1.95 -20.12
CA GLU A 173 -16.96 -1.35 -20.52
C GLU A 173 -16.72 -0.17 -21.49
N GLY A 174 -17.33 -0.23 -22.67
CA GLY A 174 -17.14 0.78 -23.72
C GLY A 174 -15.77 0.77 -24.40
N GLY A 175 -14.84 -0.13 -24.00
CA GLY A 175 -13.46 -0.13 -24.46
C GLY A 175 -12.63 1.03 -23.92
N GLU A 176 -13.06 1.64 -22.81
CA GLU A 176 -12.44 2.82 -22.20
C GLU A 176 -11.82 2.47 -20.83
N PRO A 177 -10.76 3.17 -20.41
CA PRO A 177 -10.20 3.03 -19.06
C PRO A 177 -11.22 3.34 -17.96
N VAL A 178 -11.15 2.59 -16.85
CA VAL A 178 -11.98 2.85 -15.66
C VAL A 178 -11.32 3.93 -14.82
N THR A 179 -11.90 5.14 -14.83
CA THR A 179 -11.40 6.26 -14.03
C THR A 179 -11.74 6.07 -12.56
N THR A 180 -10.82 6.41 -11.65
CA THR A 180 -11.06 6.33 -10.19
C THR A 180 -11.05 7.73 -9.60
N THR A 181 -12.08 8.06 -8.79
CA THR A 181 -12.10 9.28 -7.99
C THR A 181 -11.83 8.95 -6.52
N VAL A 182 -10.79 9.57 -5.96
CA VAL A 182 -10.42 9.45 -4.54
C VAL A 182 -10.48 10.81 -3.86
N GLN A 183 -10.63 10.79 -2.54
CA GLN A 183 -10.38 11.96 -1.72
C GLN A 183 -9.19 11.69 -0.80
N ILE A 184 -8.29 12.67 -0.67
CA ILE A 184 -7.05 12.56 0.11
C ILE A 184 -6.89 13.82 0.97
N PRO A 185 -6.52 13.72 2.27
CA PRO A 185 -6.31 14.90 3.11
C PRO A 185 -5.29 15.86 2.49
N VAL A 186 -5.62 17.15 2.49
CA VAL A 186 -4.70 18.20 2.02
C VAL A 186 -3.46 18.27 2.92
N THR A 187 -3.68 18.11 4.23
CA THR A 187 -2.65 18.02 5.26
C THR A 187 -2.83 16.69 5.98
N PRO A 188 -1.90 15.73 5.83
CA PRO A 188 -1.91 14.47 6.58
C PRO A 188 -1.92 14.73 8.08
N VAL A 189 -2.64 13.89 8.85
CA VAL A 189 -2.62 13.94 10.31
C VAL A 189 -2.02 12.64 10.83
N HIS A 190 -0.79 12.73 11.33
CA HIS A 190 -0.07 11.60 11.89
C HIS A 190 -0.80 11.00 13.11
N GLN A 191 -0.85 9.67 13.17
CA GLN A 191 -1.40 8.89 14.25
C GLN A 191 -0.28 8.15 14.98
N GLY A 192 -0.40 7.98 16.30
CA GLY A 192 0.61 7.25 17.08
C GLY A 192 0.51 5.71 16.97
N THR A 193 -0.38 5.18 16.13
CA THR A 193 -0.65 3.76 15.99
C THR A 193 -1.10 3.49 14.56
N PRO A 194 -0.61 2.43 13.90
CA PRO A 194 -0.95 2.11 12.53
C PRO A 194 -2.43 1.71 12.41
N THR A 195 -2.99 1.96 11.24
CA THR A 195 -4.30 1.46 10.84
C THR A 195 -4.17 0.56 9.62
N PRO A 196 -4.83 -0.62 9.57
CA PRO A 196 -4.73 -1.49 8.41
C PRO A 196 -5.21 -0.83 7.12
N ALA A 197 -4.41 -0.92 6.05
CA ALA A 197 -4.78 -0.43 4.73
C ALA A 197 -5.57 -1.53 3.99
N ARG A 198 -6.86 -1.29 3.73
CA ARG A 198 -7.81 -2.32 3.25
C ARG A 198 -8.59 -1.96 1.98
N GLY A 199 -8.53 -0.70 1.54
CA GLY A 199 -9.19 -0.22 0.33
C GLY A 199 -8.16 0.07 -0.77
N PRO A 200 -8.51 0.92 -1.76
CA PRO A 200 -7.51 1.58 -2.56
C PRO A 200 -6.45 2.16 -1.64
N LEU A 201 -5.19 1.82 -1.89
CA LEU A 201 -4.07 2.19 -1.03
C LEU A 201 -3.64 3.64 -1.26
N GLY A 202 -3.87 4.12 -2.48
CA GLY A 202 -3.48 5.44 -2.95
C GLY A 202 -3.65 5.56 -4.47
N VAL A 203 -3.07 6.60 -5.04
CA VAL A 203 -3.00 6.82 -6.49
C VAL A 203 -1.58 7.19 -6.92
N THR A 204 -1.16 6.65 -8.06
CA THR A 204 0.15 6.94 -8.65
C THR A 204 0.14 8.25 -9.43
N PHE A 205 1.31 8.87 -9.57
CA PHE A 205 1.46 10.12 -10.32
C PHE A 205 1.31 9.96 -11.83
N ASN A 206 1.37 8.73 -12.35
CA ASN A 206 1.04 8.42 -13.74
C ASN A 206 -0.42 8.00 -13.97
N GLY A 207 -1.30 8.10 -12.95
CA GLY A 207 -2.75 8.04 -13.13
C GLY A 207 -3.42 6.69 -12.84
N ILE A 208 -2.82 5.87 -11.97
CA ILE A 208 -3.31 4.52 -11.64
C ILE A 208 -3.73 4.43 -10.18
N ARG A 209 -4.80 3.67 -9.93
CA ARG A 209 -5.22 3.31 -8.58
C ARG A 209 -4.34 2.17 -8.06
N ILE A 210 -3.90 2.29 -6.82
CA ILE A 210 -3.17 1.23 -6.12
C ILE A 210 -4.19 0.47 -5.27
N ASP A 211 -4.25 -0.85 -5.41
CA ASP A 211 -5.14 -1.69 -4.61
C ASP A 211 -4.36 -2.53 -3.59
N ALA A 212 -5.10 -3.07 -2.61
CA ALA A 212 -4.57 -4.03 -1.66
C ALA A 212 -4.06 -5.30 -2.35
N ALA A 213 -3.36 -6.15 -1.60
CA ALA A 213 -2.85 -7.44 -2.05
C ALA A 213 -3.86 -8.21 -2.93
N ALA A 214 -3.40 -8.73 -4.07
CA ALA A 214 -4.20 -9.63 -4.89
C ALA A 214 -4.51 -10.92 -4.10
N PRO A 215 -5.65 -11.58 -4.31
CA PRO A 215 -6.05 -12.77 -3.56
C PRO A 215 -5.29 -14.02 -4.05
N VAL A 216 -3.97 -14.07 -3.82
CA VAL A 216 -3.09 -15.14 -4.32
C VAL A 216 -3.58 -16.54 -3.91
N ASP A 217 -4.04 -16.73 -2.67
CA ASP A 217 -4.59 -18.02 -2.23
C ASP A 217 -5.75 -18.50 -3.11
N ALA A 218 -6.63 -17.59 -3.54
CA ALA A 218 -7.75 -17.94 -4.42
C ALA A 218 -7.28 -18.22 -5.85
N ILE A 219 -6.29 -17.48 -6.34
CA ILE A 219 -5.69 -17.62 -7.68
C ILE A 219 -4.99 -18.97 -7.81
N LEU A 220 -4.11 -19.29 -6.84
CA LEU A 220 -3.41 -20.57 -6.78
C LEU A 220 -4.36 -21.74 -6.51
N GLY A 221 -5.41 -21.53 -5.71
CA GLY A 221 -6.44 -22.53 -5.42
C GLY A 221 -7.27 -22.96 -6.65
N ALA A 222 -7.31 -22.13 -7.69
CA ALA A 222 -7.94 -22.44 -8.99
C ALA A 222 -6.93 -22.90 -10.06
N HIS A 223 -5.67 -23.14 -9.67
CA HIS A 223 -4.55 -23.41 -10.59
C HIS A 223 -4.43 -22.37 -11.69
N THR A 224 -4.66 -21.09 -11.36
CA THR A 224 -4.53 -19.98 -12.30
C THR A 224 -3.33 -19.10 -11.97
N ILE A 225 -2.86 -18.34 -12.95
CA ILE A 225 -1.89 -17.25 -12.75
C ILE A 225 -2.55 -15.98 -13.24
N ALA A 226 -2.72 -14.98 -12.37
CA ALA A 226 -3.20 -13.65 -12.78
C ALA A 226 -1.98 -12.77 -13.05
N ALA A 227 -1.47 -12.79 -14.28
CA ALA A 227 -0.22 -12.13 -14.60
C ALA A 227 -0.35 -10.59 -14.48
N PHE A 228 0.66 -9.98 -13.86
CA PHE A 228 0.88 -8.55 -13.87
C PHE A 228 1.80 -8.19 -15.03
N ASP A 229 1.78 -6.94 -15.47
CA ASP A 229 2.86 -6.43 -16.32
C ASP A 229 4.09 -6.08 -15.49
N ASP A 230 5.19 -5.76 -16.17
CA ASP A 230 6.46 -5.41 -15.53
C ASP A 230 6.36 -4.17 -14.62
N CYS A 231 5.28 -3.39 -14.75
CA CYS A 231 4.98 -2.23 -13.91
C CYS A 231 4.12 -2.57 -12.69
N GLY A 232 3.86 -3.86 -12.43
CA GLY A 232 3.19 -4.35 -11.23
C GLY A 232 1.68 -4.17 -11.23
N GLY A 233 1.09 -3.92 -12.40
CA GLY A 233 -0.36 -3.77 -12.57
C GLY A 233 -0.98 -4.79 -13.51
N HIS A 234 -2.29 -4.89 -13.48
CA HIS A 234 -3.08 -5.75 -14.38
C HIS A 234 -4.48 -5.19 -14.59
N VAL A 235 -5.21 -5.77 -15.55
CA VAL A 235 -6.60 -5.37 -15.84
C VAL A 235 -7.57 -6.30 -15.11
N ASN A 236 -8.54 -5.71 -14.40
CA ASN A 236 -9.73 -6.39 -13.91
C ASN A 236 -10.98 -5.94 -14.70
N PRO A 237 -11.97 -6.82 -14.94
CA PRO A 237 -13.13 -6.48 -15.77
C PRO A 237 -13.95 -5.28 -15.28
N PHE A 238 -13.99 -5.06 -13.96
CA PHE A 238 -14.80 -4.02 -13.32
C PHE A 238 -13.98 -2.83 -12.86
N GLU A 239 -12.78 -3.11 -12.36
CA GLU A 239 -11.91 -2.09 -11.77
C GLU A 239 -10.95 -1.44 -12.77
N GLY A 240 -10.81 -2.02 -13.97
CA GLY A 240 -9.87 -1.56 -14.97
C GLY A 240 -8.42 -1.90 -14.61
N TYR A 241 -7.49 -1.14 -15.18
CA TYR A 241 -6.07 -1.30 -14.85
C TYR A 241 -5.76 -0.71 -13.47
N HIS A 242 -5.16 -1.52 -12.60
CA HIS A 242 -4.80 -1.16 -11.23
C HIS A 242 -3.51 -1.86 -10.83
N MET A 243 -2.83 -1.30 -9.83
CA MET A 243 -1.48 -1.70 -9.43
C MET A 243 -1.49 -2.40 -8.07
N HIS A 244 -0.67 -3.45 -7.94
CA HIS A 244 -0.46 -4.19 -6.68
C HIS A 244 0.98 -4.12 -6.17
N ALA A 245 1.95 -3.82 -7.03
CA ALA A 245 3.37 -3.75 -6.69
C ALA A 245 4.05 -2.54 -7.35
N ALA A 246 5.10 -2.02 -6.72
CA ALA A 246 5.92 -0.94 -7.28
C ALA A 246 7.25 -1.53 -7.80
N THR A 247 7.50 -1.39 -9.10
CA THR A 247 8.63 -2.05 -9.80
C THR A 247 9.53 -1.06 -10.58
N GLY A 248 9.37 0.25 -10.38
CA GLY A 248 10.25 1.25 -11.02
C GLY A 248 9.69 1.96 -12.25
N CYS A 249 8.37 1.94 -12.48
CA CYS A 249 7.76 2.51 -13.69
C CYS A 249 7.19 3.93 -13.56
N SER A 250 7.05 4.50 -12.36
CA SER A 250 6.25 5.73 -12.18
C SER A 250 6.84 6.76 -11.21
N GLU A 251 8.07 6.52 -10.79
CA GLU A 251 8.89 7.39 -9.95
C GLU A 251 9.12 8.75 -10.61
N VAL A 252 9.01 9.81 -9.81
CA VAL A 252 9.13 11.19 -10.27
C VAL A 252 10.29 11.88 -9.59
N GLY A 253 11.22 12.38 -10.40
CA GLY A 253 12.37 13.15 -9.94
C GLY A 253 13.51 12.30 -9.39
N ASP A 254 14.44 12.96 -8.72
CA ASP A 254 15.59 12.34 -8.06
C ASP A 254 15.35 12.26 -6.55
N ALA A 255 16.02 11.31 -5.89
CA ALA A 255 16.01 11.18 -4.43
C ALA A 255 17.45 11.27 -3.86
N PRO A 256 17.62 11.81 -2.63
CA PRO A 256 18.90 11.81 -1.95
C PRO A 256 19.33 10.39 -1.55
N ASP A 257 20.61 10.23 -1.19
CA ASP A 257 21.14 8.95 -0.71
C ASP A 257 20.33 8.42 0.50
N GLY A 258 19.92 7.15 0.43
CA GLY A 258 19.07 6.52 1.46
C GLY A 258 17.58 6.71 1.25
N GLU A 259 17.17 7.39 0.17
CA GLU A 259 15.79 7.58 -0.24
C GLU A 259 15.57 7.08 -1.67
N THR A 260 14.31 6.83 -2.01
CA THR A 260 13.87 6.55 -3.39
C THR A 260 12.91 7.64 -3.86
N PRO A 261 12.75 7.88 -5.18
CA PRO A 261 11.83 8.91 -5.63
C PRO A 261 10.37 8.53 -5.34
N PRO A 262 9.50 9.53 -5.09
CA PRO A 262 8.07 9.29 -4.91
C PRO A 262 7.42 8.89 -6.23
N PHE A 263 6.45 7.97 -6.17
CA PHE A 263 5.66 7.56 -7.34
C PHE A 263 4.15 7.67 -7.11
N ALA A 264 3.72 7.82 -5.86
CA ALA A 264 2.31 7.89 -5.50
C ALA A 264 2.05 8.69 -4.22
N VAL A 265 0.77 8.91 -3.96
CA VAL A 265 0.24 9.43 -2.70
C VAL A 265 -0.73 8.41 -2.09
N ALA A 266 -0.57 8.13 -0.80
CA ALA A 266 -1.42 7.25 -0.02
C ALA A 266 -2.75 7.93 0.35
N MET A 267 -3.77 7.13 0.70
CA MET A 267 -5.09 7.67 1.06
C MET A 267 -5.12 8.55 2.32
N ASP A 268 -4.09 8.48 3.16
CA ASP A 268 -3.90 9.35 4.32
C ASP A 268 -3.10 10.63 4.01
N GLY A 269 -2.67 10.79 2.75
CA GLY A 269 -2.02 11.97 2.19
C GLY A 269 -0.50 11.98 2.28
N TYR A 270 0.13 10.93 2.83
CA TYR A 270 1.58 10.79 2.78
C TYR A 270 2.06 10.27 1.42
N LEU A 271 3.28 10.63 1.03
CA LEU A 271 3.90 10.12 -0.18
C LEU A 271 4.25 8.63 -0.03
N ILE A 272 4.21 7.93 -1.16
CA ILE A 272 4.75 6.58 -1.31
C ILE A 272 5.92 6.65 -2.28
N HIS A 273 7.08 6.28 -1.78
CA HIS A 273 8.35 6.22 -2.48
C HIS A 273 8.60 4.80 -2.99
N GLY A 274 9.45 4.67 -4.00
CA GLY A 274 9.84 3.37 -4.56
C GLY A 274 10.43 2.42 -3.52
N VAL A 275 10.60 1.16 -3.88
CA VAL A 275 11.14 0.12 -2.99
C VAL A 275 12.58 0.47 -2.58
N LEU A 276 12.86 0.45 -1.27
CA LEU A 276 14.23 0.56 -0.78
C LEU A 276 15.00 -0.71 -1.10
N GLU A 277 16.09 -0.57 -1.83
CA GLU A 277 17.01 -1.67 -2.10
C GLU A 277 17.72 -2.12 -0.82
N SER A 278 18.02 -3.41 -0.72
CA SER A 278 18.66 -3.99 0.47
C SER A 278 19.97 -3.30 0.88
N GLY A 279 20.70 -2.72 -0.08
CA GLY A 279 21.94 -1.97 0.16
C GLY A 279 21.74 -0.55 0.72
N ASP A 280 20.51 -0.05 0.72
CA ASP A 280 20.15 1.29 1.17
C ASP A 280 19.36 1.29 2.49
N LEU A 281 18.91 0.12 2.99
CA LEU A 281 18.22 0.00 4.28
C LEU A 281 19.04 0.58 5.44
N ASP A 282 20.35 0.32 5.47
CA ASP A 282 21.25 0.86 6.50
C ASP A 282 21.37 2.40 6.43
N LYS A 283 21.05 3.01 5.27
CA LYS A 283 21.14 4.46 5.02
C LYS A 283 19.81 5.17 5.28
N ALA A 284 18.69 4.54 4.92
CA ALA A 284 17.35 5.04 5.19
C ALA A 284 17.12 5.20 6.70
N GLY A 285 17.68 4.29 7.50
CA GLY A 285 17.50 4.26 8.94
C GLY A 285 16.35 3.34 9.33
N ASP A 286 15.81 3.55 10.54
CA ASP A 286 14.77 2.69 11.08
C ASP A 286 13.42 3.03 10.44
N LEU A 287 12.91 2.11 9.61
CA LEU A 287 11.54 2.14 9.13
C LEU A 287 10.57 1.66 10.22
N ASP A 288 9.40 2.26 10.27
CA ASP A 288 8.32 1.81 11.15
C ASP A 288 7.59 0.57 10.60
N GLU A 289 6.54 0.13 11.30
CA GLU A 289 5.79 -1.07 10.94
C GLU A 289 4.96 -0.93 9.64
N CYS A 290 4.74 0.29 9.16
CA CYS A 290 4.11 0.59 7.87
C CYS A 290 5.13 0.85 6.76
N ASN A 291 6.41 0.54 7.01
CA ASN A 291 7.52 0.75 6.08
C ASN A 291 7.75 2.24 5.76
N GLY A 292 7.48 3.12 6.73
CA GLY A 292 7.69 4.56 6.60
C GLY A 292 8.65 5.13 7.62
N HIS A 293 9.08 6.38 7.38
CA HIS A 293 9.94 7.14 8.28
C HIS A 293 9.82 8.64 8.01
N THR A 294 10.46 9.46 8.85
CA THR A 294 10.46 10.93 8.71
C THR A 294 11.85 11.44 8.36
N THR A 295 11.94 12.29 7.34
CA THR A 295 13.16 13.05 7.03
C THR A 295 12.90 14.55 6.94
N ASP A 296 13.96 15.36 7.05
CA ASP A 296 13.86 16.83 6.90
C ASP A 296 13.39 17.26 5.50
N GLY A 297 13.61 16.41 4.48
CA GLY A 297 13.30 16.73 3.08
C GLY A 297 11.86 16.42 2.67
N TYR A 298 11.33 15.28 3.10
CA TYR A 298 10.00 14.79 2.67
C TYR A 298 8.96 14.81 3.79
N GLY A 299 9.37 15.04 5.04
CA GLY A 299 8.53 14.74 6.20
C GLY A 299 8.33 13.24 6.34
N TYR A 300 7.23 12.84 6.98
CA TYR A 300 6.85 11.43 7.05
C TYR A 300 6.39 10.92 5.67
N HIS A 301 6.90 9.78 5.25
CA HIS A 301 6.54 9.12 3.99
C HIS A 301 6.78 7.62 4.07
N TYR A 302 6.16 6.87 3.18
CA TYR A 302 6.32 5.42 3.06
C TYR A 302 7.30 5.06 1.96
N HIS A 303 7.95 3.91 2.10
CA HIS A 303 8.50 3.18 0.97
C HIS A 303 7.57 2.03 0.61
N ALA A 304 7.39 1.77 -0.68
CA ALA A 304 6.71 0.57 -1.14
C ALA A 304 7.45 -0.68 -0.63
N ARG A 305 6.67 -1.70 -0.29
CA ARG A 305 7.20 -3.03 0.04
C ARG A 305 7.76 -3.69 -1.22
N SER A 306 8.70 -4.62 -1.04
CA SER A 306 9.23 -5.42 -2.14
C SER A 306 8.10 -6.12 -2.93
N PRO A 307 8.16 -6.17 -4.27
CA PRO A 307 7.06 -6.62 -5.13
C PRO A 307 6.57 -8.03 -4.83
N GLU A 308 7.47 -8.95 -4.47
CA GLU A 308 7.17 -10.35 -4.15
C GLU A 308 6.14 -10.48 -3.02
N LEU A 309 6.07 -9.49 -2.13
CA LEU A 309 5.20 -9.50 -0.96
C LEU A 309 3.74 -9.12 -1.28
N ASN A 310 3.40 -8.95 -2.57
CA ASN A 310 2.04 -8.73 -3.09
C ASN A 310 1.28 -7.64 -2.32
N GLY A 311 1.70 -6.39 -2.48
CA GLY A 311 1.01 -5.23 -1.91
C GLY A 311 1.98 -4.12 -1.55
N VAL A 312 1.73 -2.94 -2.13
CA VAL A 312 2.54 -1.72 -1.95
C VAL A 312 2.65 -1.30 -0.48
N LEU A 313 1.53 -1.32 0.26
CA LEU A 313 1.44 -0.97 1.68
C LEU A 313 0.54 -1.95 2.44
N THR A 314 0.73 -2.07 3.75
CA THR A 314 -0.11 -2.88 4.65
C THR A 314 -0.87 -2.05 5.68
N CYS A 315 -0.39 -0.85 6.00
CA CYS A 315 -1.00 0.05 6.96
C CYS A 315 -0.71 1.53 6.67
N TYR A 316 -1.46 2.39 7.36
CA TYR A 316 -1.31 3.84 7.37
C TYR A 316 -0.94 4.32 8.78
N MET A 317 -0.03 5.27 8.84
CA MET A 317 0.29 6.11 10.00
C MET A 317 -0.45 7.45 9.99
N GLY A 318 -1.18 7.81 8.93
CA GLY A 318 -2.06 8.98 8.90
C GLY A 318 -3.54 8.63 9.05
N THR A 319 -4.35 9.64 9.38
CA THR A 319 -5.81 9.52 9.32
C THR A 319 -6.29 9.55 7.87
N THR A 320 -7.09 8.56 7.49
CA THR A 320 -7.82 8.56 6.22
C THR A 320 -9.17 9.26 6.36
N ILE A 321 -9.86 9.50 5.25
CA ILE A 321 -11.19 10.10 5.26
C ILE A 321 -12.19 9.16 5.93
N ASN A 322 -13.02 9.72 6.81
CA ASN A 322 -14.14 9.01 7.42
C ASN A 322 -15.25 8.85 6.39
N HIS A 323 -15.25 7.71 5.71
CA HIS A 323 -16.42 7.25 4.98
C HIS A 323 -17.47 6.79 5.99
N ALA A 324 -18.17 7.73 6.63
CA ALA A 324 -19.26 7.40 7.54
C ALA A 324 -20.34 6.62 6.76
N ALA A 325 -20.31 5.29 6.86
CA ALA A 325 -21.33 4.34 6.42
C ALA A 325 -21.91 4.55 4.99
N GLY A 326 -21.08 4.96 4.03
CA GLY A 326 -21.31 4.69 2.62
C GLY A 326 -20.57 3.42 2.26
N GLY A 327 -21.25 2.41 1.73
CA GLY A 327 -20.63 1.14 1.31
C GLY A 327 -19.44 1.35 0.36
N PRO A 328 -18.64 0.29 0.13
CA PRO A 328 -17.40 0.38 -0.64
C PRO A 328 -17.62 1.16 -1.95
N PRO A 329 -16.80 2.18 -2.25
CA PRO A 329 -16.73 2.70 -3.61
C PRO A 329 -16.13 1.58 -4.46
N GLY A 330 -16.97 0.92 -5.26
CA GLY A 330 -16.57 -0.21 -6.10
C GLY A 330 -16.87 -1.58 -5.48
N GLY A 331 -17.94 -2.22 -5.96
CA GLY A 331 -17.92 -3.60 -6.47
C GLY A 331 -17.47 -4.80 -5.62
N GLY A 332 -17.00 -4.65 -4.39
CA GLY A 332 -16.62 -5.80 -3.56
C GLY A 332 -17.84 -6.67 -3.22
N PRO A 333 -17.85 -7.98 -3.53
CA PRO A 333 -18.86 -8.88 -3.01
C PRO A 333 -18.82 -8.87 -1.48
N PRO A 334 -19.96 -9.01 -0.79
CA PRO A 334 -19.97 -9.05 0.66
C PRO A 334 -19.10 -10.21 1.17
N PRO A 335 -18.48 -10.09 2.37
CA PRO A 335 -17.79 -11.20 2.99
C PRO A 335 -18.77 -12.36 3.14
N GLY A 336 -18.41 -13.54 2.63
CA GLY A 336 -19.23 -14.74 2.76
C GLY A 336 -19.54 -15.06 4.22
N GLY A 337 -20.75 -14.74 4.66
CA GLY A 337 -21.53 -15.64 5.52
C GLY A 337 -22.26 -16.60 4.58
N GLU A 338 -22.33 -17.90 4.80
CA GLU A 338 -22.69 -18.58 6.03
C GLU A 338 -22.01 -19.96 6.11
N GLY A 339 -21.89 -20.49 7.33
CA GLY A 339 -21.02 -21.61 7.68
C GLY A 339 -21.29 -22.92 6.94
N PHE A 340 -20.20 -23.59 6.56
CA PHE A 340 -20.20 -25.01 6.29
C PHE A 340 -20.35 -25.76 7.63
N GLU A 341 -21.57 -26.15 7.96
CA GLU A 341 -21.80 -27.25 8.90
C GLU A 341 -21.17 -28.52 8.29
N THR A 342 -20.20 -29.08 9.00
CA THR A 342 -19.66 -30.40 8.70
C THR A 342 -20.77 -31.45 8.77
N PRO A 343 -20.90 -32.37 7.80
CA PRO A 343 -21.88 -33.43 7.92
C PRO A 343 -21.49 -34.37 9.08
N PRO A 344 -22.44 -34.82 9.91
CA PRO A 344 -22.14 -35.73 11.01
C PRO A 344 -21.67 -37.09 10.47
N PRO A 345 -20.82 -37.82 11.22
CA PRO A 345 -20.34 -39.12 10.80
C PRO A 345 -21.51 -40.11 10.67
N PRO A 346 -21.44 -41.08 9.74
CA PRO A 346 -22.51 -42.05 9.56
C PRO A 346 -22.68 -42.88 10.84
N HIS A 347 -23.90 -42.86 11.37
CA HIS A 347 -24.31 -43.77 12.43
C HIS A 347 -24.54 -45.17 11.85
N ASP A 348 -23.75 -46.13 12.33
CA ASP A 348 -24.03 -47.55 12.22
C ASP A 348 -25.41 -47.87 12.80
N HIS A 349 -26.29 -48.40 11.96
CA HIS A 349 -27.44 -49.18 12.42
C HIS A 349 -27.61 -50.44 11.56
N ASN A 350 -27.06 -51.52 12.15
CA ASN A 350 -27.43 -52.94 12.03
C ASN A 350 -26.90 -53.75 10.85
#